data_AF-A0A941VGY4-F1
#
_entry.id   AF-A0A941VGY4-F1
#
_cell.length_a   1.000
_cell.length_b   1.000
_cell.length_c   1.000
_cell.angle_alpha   90.00
_cell.angle_beta   90.00
_cell.angle_gamma   90.00
#
_symmetry.space_group_name_H-M   'P 1'
#
loop_
_entity.id
_entity.type
_entity.pdbx_description
1 polymer ?
#
loop_
_entity_poly.entity_id
_entity_poly.type
_entity_poly.pdbx_seq_one_letter_code
_entity_poly.pdbx_strand_id
1 'polypeptide(L)'
;MSAAAILETYKPSGKVNLGRLTWRTAFIALPLLAVFAWGYALVMRMNPPWWFALLAVLIFAACVACTVAAVLKAGHSRSVAVNTGLAVLLAAVAVWLRWLVTFRGMGVEAALVFAHAGLIDNLGMLWQLATTQAANNAREFSPVWRCFFWLLELVFISGLTVGVARDEARKPYSEAAQHWAEKEAGGELYWEDGRSPELEAHLAAQGPAALCAMLRASALQIGAVASEWWTVGVSGWKVEADERARWLEIEIVVQRRDEDGKVKTRRRTLVSAWQVSEDAYAQVFAYLGATHVHEVSSAGGDGSARPTPTELQAAVAALQAENHASAIALANAQIQHPDVAVRADALRVCALAHSGMAQWPQAFDAFHGLFELEPTAHNALQLATTSVMSGELTRGQAWFDKAEQINAETQEMPQPRLRTAYMSALKKVGETAALMPHLNWLAAAYKAVSITDPHFLYMRGLPFFNVFLDKASPTLRACLPEAELKAWYEDLADSLDEDGREAVARHLVAQGLTA
;
A
#
# COMPACT_ATOMS: atom_id res chain seq x y z
N MET A 1 25.11 34.01 -4.10
CA MET A 1 25.29 32.86 -3.17
C MET A 1 23.94 32.58 -2.55
N SER A 2 23.15 31.70 -3.16
CA SER A 2 21.87 31.26 -2.61
C SER A 2 22.16 30.32 -1.45
N ALA A 3 21.68 30.63 -0.25
CA ALA A 3 21.77 29.74 0.89
C ALA A 3 20.97 28.47 0.54
N ALA A 4 21.62 27.31 0.50
CA ALA A 4 20.92 26.04 0.39
C ALA A 4 19.88 25.99 1.51
N ALA A 5 18.59 25.91 1.16
CA ALA A 5 17.53 25.85 2.14
C ALA A 5 17.71 24.53 2.88
N ILE A 6 18.12 24.61 4.15
CA ILE A 6 18.21 23.43 5.00
C ILE A 6 16.79 22.90 5.11
N LEU A 7 16.59 21.63 4.76
CA LEU A 7 15.31 20.93 4.93
C LEU A 7 14.97 20.92 6.43
N GLU A 8 14.09 21.84 6.86
CA GLU A 8 13.66 21.93 8.24
C GLU A 8 12.82 20.70 8.58
N THR A 9 13.44 19.75 9.28
CA THR A 9 12.76 18.54 9.75
C THR A 9 12.21 18.76 11.15
N TYR A 10 11.06 18.16 11.42
CA TYR A 10 10.45 18.19 12.74
C TYR A 10 11.44 17.69 13.81
N LYS A 11 11.64 18.50 14.86
CA LYS A 11 12.41 18.14 16.04
C LYS A 11 11.47 18.00 17.23
N PRO A 12 11.48 16.84 17.92
CA PRO A 12 10.66 16.65 19.12
C PRO A 12 10.96 17.74 20.15
N SER A 13 9.91 18.38 20.68
CA SER A 13 10.05 19.50 21.62
C SER A 13 10.64 19.11 22.98
N GLY A 14 10.72 17.81 23.29
CA GLY A 14 11.16 17.32 24.59
C GLY A 14 10.13 17.53 25.71
N LYS A 15 8.98 18.13 25.42
CA LYS A 15 7.93 18.39 26.41
C LYS A 15 7.19 17.10 26.79
N VAL A 16 6.83 17.02 28.08
CA VAL A 16 6.11 15.88 28.66
C VAL A 16 5.06 16.40 29.62
N ASN A 17 3.82 15.89 29.53
CA ASN A 17 2.82 16.10 30.56
C ASN A 17 2.93 14.99 31.63
N LEU A 18 3.77 15.23 32.63
CA LEU A 18 4.05 14.24 33.69
C LEU A 18 2.79 13.76 34.42
N GLY A 19 1.83 14.64 34.69
CA GLY A 19 0.59 14.27 35.37
C GLY A 19 -0.27 13.29 34.56
N ARG A 20 -0.52 13.58 33.28
CA ARG A 20 -1.26 12.67 32.39
C ARG A 20 -0.51 11.36 32.17
N LEU A 21 0.81 11.45 31.97
CA LEU A 21 1.64 10.28 31.71
C LEU A 21 1.64 9.32 32.90
N THR A 22 1.92 9.82 34.10
CA THR A 22 1.95 9.02 35.34
C THR A 22 0.59 8.37 35.63
N TRP A 23 -0.50 9.12 35.50
CA TRP A 23 -1.86 8.59 35.69
C TRP A 23 -2.16 7.45 34.70
N ARG A 24 -1.90 7.65 33.40
CA ARG A 24 -2.12 6.61 32.38
C ARG A 24 -1.21 5.40 32.59
N THR A 25 0.04 5.61 32.99
CA THR A 25 0.93 4.50 33.32
C THR A 25 0.36 3.68 34.48
N ALA A 26 -0.04 4.32 35.57
CA ALA A 26 -0.53 3.64 36.76
C ALA A 26 -1.86 2.90 36.53
N PHE A 27 -2.83 3.55 35.89
CA PHE A 27 -4.21 3.06 35.80
C PHE A 27 -4.55 2.35 34.48
N ILE A 28 -3.72 2.47 33.45
CA ILE A 28 -3.96 1.81 32.15
C ILE A 28 -2.83 0.85 31.81
N ALA A 29 -1.57 1.31 31.81
CA ALA A 29 -0.46 0.45 31.40
C ALA A 29 -0.26 -0.73 32.37
N LEU A 30 -0.11 -0.47 33.67
CA LEU A 30 0.18 -1.54 34.64
C LEU A 30 -0.89 -2.66 34.65
N PRO A 31 -2.20 -2.37 34.67
CA PRO A 31 -3.22 -3.41 34.58
C PRO A 31 -3.17 -4.22 33.29
N LEU A 32 -3.00 -3.56 32.12
CA LEU A 32 -2.90 -4.25 30.84
C LEU A 32 -1.66 -5.14 30.77
N LEU A 33 -0.51 -4.64 31.24
CA LEU A 33 0.73 -5.42 31.31
C LEU A 33 0.56 -6.64 32.22
N ALA A 34 -0.17 -6.53 33.33
CA ALA A 34 -0.46 -7.68 34.20
C ALA A 34 -1.32 -8.74 33.49
N VAL A 35 -2.33 -8.33 32.71
CA VAL A 35 -3.16 -9.25 31.91
C VAL A 35 -2.32 -9.96 30.84
N PHE A 36 -1.52 -9.22 30.08
CA PHE A 36 -0.65 -9.81 29.06
C PHE A 36 0.40 -10.74 29.66
N ALA A 37 1.00 -10.34 30.79
CA ALA A 37 1.98 -11.16 31.50
C ALA A 37 1.36 -12.46 32.02
N TRP A 38 0.12 -12.42 32.50
CA TRP A 38 -0.61 -13.60 32.95
C TRP A 38 -0.90 -14.57 31.78
N GLY A 39 -1.45 -14.08 30.68
CA GLY A 39 -1.75 -14.91 29.51
C GLY A 39 -0.48 -15.55 28.92
N TYR A 40 0.59 -14.77 28.84
CA TYR A 40 1.88 -15.25 28.35
C TYR A 40 2.53 -16.27 29.29
N ALA A 41 2.47 -16.07 30.61
CA ALA A 41 2.95 -17.04 31.59
C ALA A 41 2.16 -18.36 31.53
N LEU A 42 0.84 -18.29 31.31
CA LEU A 42 -0.01 -19.47 31.13
C LEU A 42 0.42 -20.29 29.90
N VAL A 43 0.66 -19.62 28.78
CA VAL A 43 1.17 -20.26 27.56
C VAL A 43 2.50 -20.96 27.83
N MET A 44 3.44 -20.28 28.47
CA MET A 44 4.76 -20.85 28.78
C MET A 44 4.68 -22.03 29.74
N ARG A 45 3.71 -22.05 30.64
CA ARG A 45 3.46 -23.18 31.56
C ARG A 45 3.03 -24.45 30.83
N MET A 46 2.42 -24.34 29.64
CA MET A 46 2.05 -25.48 28.82
C MET A 46 3.25 -26.16 28.14
N ASN A 47 4.47 -25.63 28.35
CA ASN A 47 5.71 -26.10 27.74
C ASN A 47 5.58 -26.28 26.22
N PRO A 48 5.22 -25.21 25.50
CA PRO A 48 4.98 -25.32 24.07
C PRO A 48 6.28 -25.64 23.31
N PRO A 49 6.19 -26.18 22.08
CA PRO A 49 7.36 -26.36 21.24
C PRO A 49 8.06 -25.01 21.00
N TRP A 50 9.38 -25.05 20.81
CA TRP A 50 10.24 -23.84 20.79
C TRP A 50 9.78 -22.74 19.82
N TRP A 51 9.24 -23.10 18.66
CA TRP A 51 8.74 -22.12 17.68
C TRP A 51 7.48 -21.39 18.17
N PHE A 52 6.61 -22.07 18.92
CA PHE A 52 5.42 -21.46 19.51
C PHE A 52 5.79 -20.61 20.73
N ALA A 53 6.81 -21.03 21.50
CA ALA A 53 7.39 -20.19 22.55
C ALA A 53 7.95 -18.88 21.98
N LEU A 54 8.66 -18.92 20.86
CA LEU A 54 9.13 -17.71 20.16
C LEU A 54 7.96 -16.82 19.70
N LEU A 55 6.92 -17.41 19.10
CA LEU A 55 5.72 -16.67 18.70
C LEU A 55 5.03 -16.00 19.90
N ALA A 56 4.94 -16.70 21.03
CA ALA A 56 4.38 -16.15 22.26
C ALA A 56 5.20 -14.97 22.80
N VAL A 57 6.54 -15.04 22.75
CA VAL A 57 7.43 -13.91 23.09
C VAL A 57 7.15 -12.72 22.16
N LEU A 58 7.02 -12.95 20.85
CA LEU A 58 6.74 -11.90 19.87
C LEU A 58 5.41 -11.20 20.15
N ILE A 59 4.34 -11.99 20.38
CA ILE A 59 3.00 -11.46 20.70
C ILE A 59 3.04 -10.67 22.00
N PHE A 60 3.66 -11.22 23.06
CA PHE A 60 3.79 -10.52 24.33
C PHE A 60 4.56 -9.21 24.19
N ALA A 61 5.71 -9.22 23.50
CA ALA A 61 6.50 -8.03 23.23
C ALA A 61 5.70 -6.97 22.46
N ALA A 62 4.92 -7.38 21.45
CA ALA A 62 4.06 -6.48 20.69
C ALA A 62 2.96 -5.85 21.56
N CYS A 63 2.29 -6.64 22.41
CA CYS A 63 1.28 -6.13 23.35
C CYS A 63 1.87 -5.10 24.34
N VAL A 64 3.06 -5.38 24.89
CA VAL A 64 3.79 -4.44 25.76
C VAL A 64 4.13 -3.15 24.99
N ALA A 65 4.70 -3.28 23.79
CA ALA A 65 5.07 -2.13 22.97
C ALA A 65 3.86 -1.25 22.58
N CYS A 66 2.74 -1.85 22.18
CA CYS A 66 1.49 -1.15 21.88
C CYS A 66 0.92 -0.43 23.11
N THR A 67 0.99 -1.06 24.30
CA THR A 67 0.54 -0.43 25.55
C THR A 67 1.37 0.79 25.89
N VAL A 68 2.70 0.68 25.78
CA VAL A 68 3.62 1.80 25.99
C VAL A 68 3.34 2.91 24.97
N ALA A 69 3.19 2.58 23.68
CA ALA A 69 2.86 3.54 22.64
C ALA A 69 1.56 4.31 22.94
N ALA A 70 0.50 3.59 23.32
CA ALA A 70 -0.79 4.19 23.64
C ALA A 70 -0.71 5.17 24.83
N VAL A 71 0.02 4.79 25.88
CA VAL A 71 0.22 5.66 27.06
C VAL A 71 1.08 6.88 26.72
N LEU A 72 2.15 6.71 25.93
CA LEU A 72 3.00 7.82 25.49
C LEU A 72 2.25 8.79 24.58
N LYS A 73 1.54 8.27 23.57
CA LYS A 73 0.72 9.05 22.64
C LYS A 73 -0.32 9.85 23.41
N ALA A 74 -1.06 9.21 24.30
CA ALA A 74 -2.16 9.86 25.01
C ALA A 74 -1.72 10.69 26.24
N GLY A 75 -0.49 10.48 26.73
CA GLY A 75 0.23 11.37 27.64
C GLY A 75 0.89 12.55 26.94
N HIS A 76 0.83 12.60 25.60
CA HIS A 76 1.49 13.57 24.75
C HIS A 76 2.99 13.65 25.10
N SER A 77 3.74 12.55 25.09
CA SER A 77 5.18 12.63 25.42
C SER A 77 6.03 12.81 24.17
N ARG A 78 6.74 13.95 24.06
CA ARG A 78 7.62 14.31 22.93
C ARG A 78 9.11 14.19 23.29
N SER A 79 9.43 13.53 24.40
CA SER A 79 10.82 13.36 24.85
C SER A 79 11.32 11.94 24.57
N VAL A 80 12.27 11.83 23.64
CA VAL A 80 12.91 10.54 23.30
C VAL A 80 13.55 9.89 24.54
N ALA A 81 14.17 10.69 25.41
CA ALA A 81 14.81 10.21 26.63
C ALA A 81 13.79 9.66 27.64
N VAL A 82 12.72 10.41 27.93
CA VAL A 82 11.66 9.96 28.85
C VAL A 82 10.93 8.74 28.30
N ASN A 83 10.61 8.74 27.00
CA ASN A 83 9.96 7.61 26.34
C ASN A 83 10.83 6.35 26.41
N THR A 84 12.14 6.49 26.16
CA THR A 84 13.10 5.36 26.27
C THR A 84 13.15 4.84 27.71
N GLY A 85 13.29 5.73 28.70
CA GLY A 85 13.36 5.33 30.11
C GLY A 85 12.08 4.63 30.58
N LEU A 86 10.92 5.18 30.23
CA LEU A 86 9.63 4.57 30.57
C LEU A 86 9.42 3.23 29.86
N ALA A 87 9.83 3.11 28.59
CA ALA A 87 9.76 1.86 27.83
C ALA A 87 10.57 0.74 28.49
N VAL A 88 11.83 1.02 28.87
CA VAL A 88 12.68 0.05 29.58
C VAL A 88 12.06 -0.35 30.92
N LEU A 89 11.58 0.64 31.69
CA LEU A 89 10.95 0.38 32.98
C LEU A 89 9.71 -0.51 32.84
N LEU A 90 8.81 -0.19 31.90
CA LEU A 90 7.58 -0.95 31.70
C LEU A 90 7.82 -2.33 31.10
N ALA A 91 8.81 -2.49 30.22
CA ALA A 91 9.23 -3.80 29.74
C ALA A 91 9.77 -4.68 30.89
N ALA A 92 10.61 -4.11 31.77
CA ALA A 92 11.12 -4.80 32.95
C ALA A 92 9.99 -5.20 33.91
N VAL A 93 9.04 -4.30 34.16
CA VAL A 93 7.84 -4.59 34.98
C VAL A 93 6.99 -5.68 34.35
N ALA A 94 6.78 -5.68 33.03
CA ALA A 94 6.00 -6.70 32.34
C ALA A 94 6.63 -8.10 32.48
N VAL A 95 7.96 -8.19 32.31
CA VAL A 95 8.71 -9.45 32.51
C VAL A 95 8.67 -9.88 33.97
N TRP A 96 8.82 -8.95 34.92
CA TRP A 96 8.70 -9.23 36.35
C TRP A 96 7.31 -9.77 36.73
N LEU A 97 6.23 -9.16 36.20
CA LEU A 97 4.86 -9.64 36.40
C LEU A 97 4.67 -11.06 35.84
N ARG A 98 5.26 -11.36 34.68
CA ARG A 98 5.23 -12.73 34.11
C ARG A 98 5.90 -13.72 35.06
N TRP A 99 7.04 -13.37 35.65
CA TRP A 99 7.70 -14.22 36.65
C TRP A 99 6.87 -14.38 37.92
N LEU A 100 6.25 -13.30 38.40
CA LEU A 100 5.36 -13.35 39.54
C LEU A 100 4.20 -14.35 39.32
N VAL A 101 3.59 -14.35 38.14
CA VAL A 101 2.55 -15.33 37.77
C VAL A 101 3.12 -16.76 37.70
N THR A 102 4.35 -16.91 37.21
CA THR A 102 5.04 -18.22 37.18
C THR A 102 5.24 -18.77 38.59
N PHE A 103 5.75 -17.96 39.53
CA PHE A 103 5.90 -18.34 40.94
C PHE A 103 4.56 -18.57 41.62
N ARG A 104 3.51 -17.82 41.27
CA ARG A 104 2.15 -18.06 41.76
C ARG A 104 1.64 -19.45 41.41
N GLY A 105 2.07 -20.00 40.27
CA GLY A 105 1.80 -21.37 39.85
C GLY A 105 2.48 -22.44 40.72
N MET A 106 3.52 -22.08 41.48
CA MET A 106 4.21 -22.92 42.47
C MET A 106 3.65 -22.74 43.89
N GLY A 107 2.98 -21.61 44.17
CA GLY A 107 2.33 -21.33 45.45
C GLY A 107 2.14 -19.82 45.68
N VAL A 108 1.17 -19.44 46.52
CA VAL A 108 0.98 -18.02 46.91
C VAL A 108 2.22 -17.49 47.62
N GLU A 109 2.77 -18.27 48.53
CA GLU A 109 3.94 -17.88 49.32
C GLU A 109 5.17 -17.61 48.45
N ALA A 110 5.45 -18.48 47.47
CA ALA A 110 6.56 -18.28 46.53
C ALA A 110 6.40 -16.99 45.71
N ALA A 111 5.18 -16.66 45.28
CA ALA A 111 4.90 -15.40 44.60
C ALA A 111 5.08 -14.19 45.52
N LEU A 112 4.65 -14.26 46.78
CA LEU A 112 4.83 -13.19 47.75
C LEU A 112 6.31 -12.97 48.08
N VAL A 113 7.09 -14.03 48.24
CA VAL A 113 8.55 -13.95 48.44
C VAL A 113 9.19 -13.26 47.24
N PHE A 114 8.87 -13.70 46.01
CA PHE A 114 9.38 -13.06 44.79
C PHE A 114 8.94 -11.59 44.66
N ALA A 115 7.71 -11.26 45.07
CA ALA A 115 7.19 -9.90 44.97
C ALA A 115 7.93 -8.89 45.87
N HIS A 116 8.37 -9.35 47.05
CA HIS A 116 9.03 -8.49 48.05
C HIS A 116 10.56 -8.61 48.02
N ALA A 117 11.09 -9.59 47.30
CA ALA A 117 12.52 -9.82 47.13
C ALA A 117 13.18 -8.69 46.34
N GLY A 118 14.43 -8.36 46.72
CA GLY A 118 15.26 -7.43 45.96
C GLY A 118 15.67 -8.01 44.60
N LEU A 119 16.27 -7.19 43.73
CA LEU A 119 16.70 -7.64 42.40
C LEU A 119 17.66 -8.85 42.47
N ILE A 120 18.61 -8.84 43.42
CA ILE A 120 19.58 -9.93 43.59
C ILE A 120 18.88 -11.22 44.04
N ASP A 121 17.96 -11.12 45.00
CA ASP A 121 17.20 -12.27 45.49
C ASP A 121 16.30 -12.85 44.41
N ASN A 122 15.65 -12.00 43.60
CA ASN A 122 14.87 -12.42 42.44
C ASN A 122 15.71 -13.20 41.42
N LEU A 123 16.95 -12.77 41.15
CA LEU A 123 17.87 -13.51 40.29
C LEU A 123 18.26 -14.87 40.91
N GLY A 124 18.47 -14.92 42.23
CA GLY A 124 18.70 -16.17 42.96
C GLY A 124 17.53 -17.15 42.87
N MET A 125 16.30 -16.65 43.01
CA MET A 125 15.08 -17.46 42.86
C MET A 125 14.89 -17.96 41.43
N LEU A 126 15.17 -17.12 40.42
CA LEU A 126 15.15 -17.55 39.01
C LEU A 126 16.20 -18.61 38.73
N TRP A 127 17.41 -18.47 39.30
CA TRP A 127 18.44 -19.51 39.21
C TRP A 127 17.97 -20.83 39.83
N GLN A 128 17.39 -20.79 41.04
CA GLN A 128 16.84 -21.97 41.70
C GLN A 128 15.70 -22.62 40.89
N LEU A 129 14.86 -21.81 40.24
CA LEU A 129 13.84 -22.32 39.33
C LEU A 129 14.49 -23.05 38.15
N ALA A 130 15.52 -22.45 37.54
CA ALA A 130 16.22 -23.05 36.42
C ALA A 130 16.91 -24.37 36.77
N THR A 131 17.53 -24.47 37.96
CA THR A 131 18.15 -25.71 38.45
C THR A 131 17.11 -26.79 38.74
N THR A 132 16.00 -26.42 39.37
CA THR A 132 14.91 -27.36 39.68
C THR A 132 14.29 -27.94 38.41
N GLN A 133 14.06 -27.10 37.40
CA GLN A 133 13.48 -27.57 36.14
C GLN A 133 14.47 -28.46 35.35
N ALA A 134 15.76 -28.11 35.32
CA ALA A 134 16.78 -28.96 34.70
C ALA A 134 16.93 -30.32 35.40
N ALA A 135 16.78 -30.36 36.73
CA ALA A 135 16.80 -31.61 37.49
C ALA A 135 15.58 -32.50 37.21
N ASN A 136 14.41 -31.90 36.99
CA ASN A 136 13.16 -32.62 36.76
C ASN A 136 13.00 -33.16 35.33
N ASN A 137 13.77 -32.64 34.37
CA ASN A 137 13.66 -33.06 32.98
C ASN A 137 15.03 -33.06 32.29
N ALA A 138 15.66 -34.24 32.15
CA ALA A 138 16.99 -34.38 31.55
C ALA A 138 17.08 -33.94 30.08
N ARG A 139 15.93 -33.73 29.40
CA ARG A 139 15.87 -33.19 28.04
C ARG A 139 15.84 -31.66 28.00
N GLU A 140 15.72 -31.00 29.15
CA GLU A 140 15.71 -29.55 29.24
C GLU A 140 17.12 -28.95 29.22
N PHE A 141 17.21 -27.71 28.75
CA PHE A 141 18.43 -26.92 28.76
C PHE A 141 19.06 -26.82 30.16
N SER A 142 20.39 -26.73 30.20
CA SER A 142 21.10 -26.45 31.45
C SER A 142 20.59 -25.14 32.09
N PRO A 143 20.73 -24.97 33.41
CA PRO A 143 20.26 -23.76 34.10
C PRO A 143 20.85 -22.47 33.51
N VAL A 144 22.10 -22.52 33.05
CA VAL A 144 22.79 -21.42 32.38
C VAL A 144 22.11 -21.03 31.08
N TRP A 145 21.82 -22.01 30.21
CA TRP A 145 21.13 -21.76 28.94
C TRP A 145 19.72 -21.21 29.15
N ARG A 146 19.02 -21.67 30.20
CA ARG A 146 17.71 -21.14 30.56
C ARG A 146 17.75 -19.67 30.96
N CYS A 147 18.70 -19.30 31.84
CA CYS A 147 18.91 -17.90 32.22
C CYS A 147 19.31 -17.05 31.01
N PHE A 148 20.12 -17.59 30.10
CA PHE A 148 20.46 -16.93 28.84
C PHE A 148 19.22 -16.64 27.98
N PHE A 149 18.31 -17.61 27.81
CA PHE A 149 17.07 -17.38 27.06
C PHE A 149 16.15 -16.35 27.72
N TRP A 150 16.07 -16.33 29.06
CA TRP A 150 15.30 -15.30 29.77
C TRP A 150 15.92 -13.90 29.62
N LEU A 151 17.25 -13.81 29.57
CA LEU A 151 17.94 -12.56 29.26
C LEU A 151 17.66 -12.12 27.81
N LEU A 152 17.73 -13.05 26.86
CA LEU A 152 17.41 -12.79 25.45
C LEU A 152 15.97 -12.29 25.30
N GLU A 153 15.02 -12.91 26.00
CA GLU A 153 13.63 -12.51 26.06
C GLU A 153 13.47 -11.07 26.59
N LEU A 154 14.12 -10.74 27.71
CA LEU A 154 14.09 -9.37 28.26
C LEU A 154 14.67 -8.34 27.28
N VAL A 155 15.81 -8.66 26.66
CA VAL A 155 16.46 -7.80 25.65
C VAL A 155 15.54 -7.59 24.46
N PHE A 156 14.89 -8.66 23.99
CA PHE A 156 13.98 -8.59 22.85
C PHE A 156 12.74 -7.74 23.14
N ILE A 157 12.04 -8.00 24.26
CA ILE A 157 10.86 -7.24 24.67
C ILE A 157 11.22 -5.76 24.88
N SER A 158 12.33 -5.49 25.55
CA SER A 158 12.80 -4.12 25.79
C SER A 158 13.20 -3.43 24.49
N GLY A 159 13.91 -4.11 23.59
CA GLY A 159 14.34 -3.58 22.30
C GLY A 159 13.16 -3.15 21.42
N LEU A 160 12.15 -4.01 21.28
CA LEU A 160 10.94 -3.69 20.53
C LEU A 160 10.18 -2.51 21.16
N THR A 161 9.99 -2.55 22.49
CA THR A 161 9.26 -1.52 23.23
C THR A 161 9.96 -0.16 23.15
N VAL A 162 11.28 -0.13 23.28
CA VAL A 162 12.10 1.09 23.11
C VAL A 162 12.04 1.60 21.68
N GLY A 163 12.10 0.73 20.68
CA GLY A 163 11.97 1.10 19.27
C GLY A 163 10.67 1.85 19.00
N VAL A 164 9.54 1.25 19.40
CA VAL A 164 8.21 1.86 19.26
C VAL A 164 8.08 3.16 20.07
N ALA A 165 8.57 3.19 21.31
CA ALA A 165 8.49 4.39 22.15
C ALA A 165 9.29 5.58 21.60
N ARG A 166 10.44 5.31 20.97
CA ARG A 166 11.25 6.32 20.29
C ARG A 166 10.61 6.80 19.00
N ASP A 167 9.98 5.90 18.25
CA ASP A 167 9.22 6.25 17.05
C ASP A 167 8.06 7.19 17.38
N GLU A 168 7.27 6.88 18.42
CA GLU A 168 6.17 7.75 18.89
C GLU A 168 6.66 9.16 19.26
N ALA A 169 7.84 9.30 19.89
CA ALA A 169 8.40 10.61 20.22
C ALA A 169 8.75 11.45 18.99
N ARG A 170 9.05 10.80 17.86
CA ARG A 170 9.50 11.43 16.61
C ARG A 170 8.35 11.78 15.69
N LYS A 171 7.13 11.30 15.96
CA LYS A 171 5.96 11.67 15.18
C LYS A 171 5.72 13.19 15.29
N PRO A 172 5.31 13.86 14.19
CA PRO A 172 5.04 15.28 14.24
C PRO A 172 3.87 15.59 15.18
N TYR A 173 4.02 16.66 15.97
CA TYR A 173 3.04 17.07 16.97
C TYR A 173 2.86 18.59 16.92
N SER A 174 1.62 19.05 16.80
CA SER A 174 1.31 20.47 16.93
C SER A 174 1.22 20.85 18.40
N GLU A 175 2.15 21.70 18.85
CA GLU A 175 2.11 22.28 20.19
C GLU A 175 0.97 23.29 20.36
N ALA A 176 0.53 23.95 19.29
CA ALA A 176 -0.57 24.91 19.33
C ALA A 176 -1.92 24.20 19.49
N ALA A 177 -2.19 23.19 18.65
CA ALA A 177 -3.43 22.42 18.71
C ALA A 177 -3.42 21.33 19.79
N GLN A 178 -2.26 20.98 20.35
CA GLN A 178 -2.07 19.85 21.26
C GLN A 178 -2.49 18.49 20.68
N HIS A 179 -2.33 18.30 19.37
CA HIS A 179 -2.69 17.06 18.65
C HIS A 179 -1.49 16.50 17.87
N TRP A 180 -1.46 15.18 17.76
CA TRP A 180 -0.53 14.48 16.86
C TRP A 180 -0.96 14.66 15.42
N ALA A 181 0.00 14.79 14.51
CA ALA A 181 -0.31 14.83 13.09
C ALA A 181 -0.91 13.51 12.64
N GLU A 182 -1.92 13.60 11.79
CA GLU A 182 -2.56 12.46 11.14
C GLU A 182 -1.95 12.29 9.75
N LYS A 183 -1.80 11.02 9.34
CA LYS A 183 -1.23 10.68 8.04
C LYS A 183 -2.29 10.86 6.96
N GLU A 184 -1.97 11.68 5.97
CA GLU A 184 -2.78 11.85 4.76
C GLU A 184 -2.27 10.89 3.67
N ALA A 185 -3.17 10.45 2.79
CA ALA A 185 -2.84 9.54 1.70
C ALA A 185 -1.77 10.16 0.80
N GLY A 186 -0.69 9.42 0.54
CA GLY A 186 0.43 9.85 -0.30
C GLY A 186 0.30 9.44 -1.76
N GLY A 187 1.31 9.77 -2.56
CA GLY A 187 1.44 9.33 -3.94
C GLY A 187 2.91 9.09 -4.33
N GLU A 188 3.12 8.50 -5.50
CA GLU A 188 4.46 8.23 -6.03
C GLU A 188 4.77 9.13 -7.24
N LEU A 189 5.97 9.69 -7.24
CA LEU A 189 6.53 10.51 -8.30
C LEU A 189 7.69 9.76 -8.96
N TYR A 190 8.01 10.10 -10.19
CA TYR A 190 9.16 9.59 -10.92
C TYR A 190 10.32 10.57 -10.85
N TRP A 191 11.51 10.02 -10.70
CA TRP A 191 12.75 10.78 -10.63
C TRP A 191 13.71 10.22 -11.68
N GLU A 192 14.12 11.02 -12.65
CA GLU A 192 14.91 10.52 -13.78
C GLU A 192 16.39 10.32 -13.43
N ASP A 193 16.96 11.18 -12.58
CA ASP A 193 18.41 11.27 -12.33
C ASP A 193 18.98 10.17 -11.39
N GLY A 194 18.18 9.18 -11.02
CA GLY A 194 18.64 7.88 -10.54
C GLY A 194 19.52 7.73 -9.31
N ARG A 195 19.79 8.81 -8.56
CA ARG A 195 20.55 8.73 -7.31
C ARG A 195 19.95 9.55 -6.16
N SER A 196 19.89 8.93 -4.98
CA SER A 196 19.38 9.56 -3.75
C SER A 196 20.04 10.88 -3.32
N PRO A 197 21.37 11.08 -3.47
CA PRO A 197 22.00 12.32 -3.00
C PRO A 197 21.62 13.53 -3.86
N GLU A 198 21.35 13.29 -5.14
CA GLU A 198 20.97 14.34 -6.10
C GLU A 198 19.55 14.82 -5.84
N LEU A 199 18.64 13.92 -5.46
CA LEU A 199 17.28 14.26 -5.05
C LEU A 199 17.25 15.13 -3.79
N GLU A 200 18.06 14.82 -2.77
CA GLU A 200 18.11 15.63 -1.54
C GLU A 200 18.64 17.04 -1.82
N ALA A 201 19.71 17.14 -2.63
CA ALA A 201 20.24 18.44 -3.06
C ALA A 201 19.23 19.22 -3.91
N HIS A 202 18.49 18.54 -4.78
CA HIS A 202 17.46 19.14 -5.62
C HIS A 202 16.29 19.68 -4.78
N LEU A 203 15.81 18.91 -3.81
CA LEU A 203 14.78 19.34 -2.85
C LEU A 203 15.24 20.49 -1.97
N ALA A 204 16.50 20.48 -1.51
CA ALA A 204 17.09 21.56 -0.73
C ALA A 204 17.25 22.87 -1.55
N ALA A 205 17.41 22.76 -2.87
CA ALA A 205 17.56 23.91 -3.75
C ALA A 205 16.22 24.52 -4.19
N GLN A 206 15.24 23.67 -4.52
CA GLN A 206 13.97 24.08 -5.15
C GLN A 206 12.75 24.01 -4.21
N GLY A 207 12.90 23.42 -3.02
CA GLY A 207 11.82 23.27 -2.06
C GLY A 207 10.71 22.33 -2.56
N PRO A 208 9.50 22.43 -1.97
CA PRO A 208 8.39 21.52 -2.30
C PRO A 208 7.90 21.64 -3.75
N ALA A 209 8.18 22.77 -4.42
CA ALA A 209 7.87 22.97 -5.83
C ALA A 209 8.57 21.95 -6.74
N ALA A 210 9.74 21.45 -6.32
CA ALA A 210 10.45 20.38 -7.02
C ALA A 210 9.61 19.11 -7.18
N LEU A 211 8.81 18.77 -6.15
CA LEU A 211 7.93 17.61 -6.18
C LEU A 211 6.80 17.78 -7.21
N CYS A 212 6.31 19.01 -7.36
CA CYS A 212 5.28 19.32 -8.35
C CYS A 212 5.83 19.33 -9.78
N ALA A 213 7.14 19.51 -9.96
CA ALA A 213 7.82 19.45 -11.25
C ALA A 213 8.14 18.00 -11.69
N MET A 214 8.13 17.03 -10.76
CA MET A 214 8.36 15.62 -11.07
C MET A 214 7.13 15.01 -11.71
N LEU A 215 7.33 14.14 -12.70
CA LEU A 215 6.24 13.37 -13.29
C LEU A 215 5.64 12.41 -12.28
N ARG A 216 4.33 12.16 -12.35
CA ARG A 216 3.70 11.15 -11.50
C ARG A 216 4.12 9.75 -11.94
N ALA A 217 4.45 8.87 -11.00
CA ALA A 217 4.80 7.49 -11.33
C ALA A 217 3.64 6.76 -12.02
N SER A 218 2.39 7.08 -11.69
CA SER A 218 1.20 6.53 -12.35
C SER A 218 1.02 6.97 -13.81
N ALA A 219 1.59 8.11 -14.21
CA ALA A 219 1.56 8.58 -15.59
C ALA A 219 2.57 7.85 -16.47
N LEU A 220 3.58 7.25 -15.84
CA LEU A 220 4.66 6.55 -16.49
C LEU A 220 4.41 5.05 -16.35
N GLN A 221 4.15 4.34 -17.45
CA GLN A 221 4.02 2.87 -17.48
C GLN A 221 5.34 2.13 -17.17
N ILE A 222 6.28 2.77 -16.46
CA ILE A 222 7.62 2.27 -16.16
C ILE A 222 7.55 0.99 -15.33
N GLY A 223 6.57 0.85 -14.44
CA GLY A 223 6.40 -0.36 -13.63
C GLY A 223 6.10 -1.62 -14.43
N ALA A 224 5.56 -1.50 -15.65
CA ALA A 224 5.33 -2.62 -16.55
C ALA A 224 6.60 -3.07 -17.29
N VAL A 225 7.60 -2.19 -17.36
CA VAL A 225 8.67 -2.23 -18.34
C VAL A 225 10.00 -2.58 -17.66
N ALA A 226 10.39 -1.88 -16.60
CA ALA A 226 11.73 -2.04 -16.03
C ALA A 226 11.89 -3.28 -15.13
N SER A 227 13.08 -3.91 -15.17
CA SER A 227 13.48 -4.93 -14.19
C SER A 227 13.82 -4.32 -12.82
N GLU A 228 14.23 -3.05 -12.81
CA GLU A 228 14.44 -2.24 -11.62
C GLU A 228 14.13 -0.77 -11.94
N TRP A 229 13.35 -0.12 -11.09
CA TRP A 229 13.06 1.31 -11.20
C TRP A 229 12.94 1.93 -9.81
N TRP A 230 13.08 3.24 -9.73
CA TRP A 230 12.89 3.98 -8.49
C TRP A 230 11.77 5.00 -8.66
N THR A 231 10.97 5.15 -7.61
CA THR A 231 9.99 6.22 -7.46
C THR A 231 10.27 6.98 -6.18
N VAL A 232 9.74 8.20 -6.11
CA VAL A 232 9.76 9.05 -4.93
C VAL A 232 8.38 8.98 -4.32
N GLY A 233 8.25 8.23 -3.23
CA GLY A 233 7.05 8.21 -2.41
C GLY A 233 6.97 9.50 -1.60
N VAL A 234 5.84 10.19 -1.72
CA VAL A 234 5.52 11.40 -0.95
C VAL A 234 4.30 11.11 -0.10
N SER A 235 4.42 11.29 1.21
CA SER A 235 3.29 11.19 2.13
C SER A 235 3.20 12.42 3.04
N GLY A 236 1.98 12.72 3.48
CA GLY A 236 1.66 13.96 4.17
C GLY A 236 1.26 13.68 5.60
N TRP A 237 1.57 14.64 6.47
CA TRP A 237 1.14 14.67 7.85
C TRP A 237 0.58 16.05 8.15
N LYS A 238 -0.64 16.10 8.70
CA LYS A 238 -1.27 17.38 9.07
C LYS A 238 -2.00 17.32 10.39
N VAL A 239 -2.19 18.48 11.00
CA VAL A 239 -3.14 18.69 12.09
C VAL A 239 -4.17 19.71 11.60
N GLU A 240 -5.42 19.29 11.42
CA GLU A 240 -6.48 20.14 10.84
C GLU A 240 -6.65 21.46 11.62
N ALA A 241 -6.52 21.42 12.95
CA ALA A 241 -6.66 22.58 13.81
C ALA A 241 -5.46 23.56 13.81
N ASP A 242 -4.37 23.27 13.09
CA ASP A 242 -3.18 24.13 13.01
C ASP A 242 -2.63 24.18 11.57
N GLU A 243 -2.81 25.30 10.90
CA GLU A 243 -2.35 25.56 9.52
C GLU A 243 -0.83 25.42 9.35
N ARG A 244 -0.05 25.69 10.41
CA ARG A 244 1.42 25.59 10.37
C ARG A 244 1.94 24.17 10.58
N ALA A 245 1.06 23.27 11.01
CA ALA A 245 1.37 21.87 11.27
C ALA A 245 1.16 21.04 10.00
N ARG A 246 2.07 21.21 9.05
CA ARG A 246 2.13 20.48 7.77
C ARG A 246 3.53 19.92 7.58
N TRP A 247 3.61 18.60 7.37
CA TRP A 247 4.88 17.93 7.13
C TRP A 247 4.79 16.95 5.98
N LEU A 248 5.86 16.88 5.19
CA LEU A 248 6.03 15.91 4.13
C LEU A 248 7.05 14.85 4.55
N GLU A 249 6.77 13.60 4.23
CA GLU A 249 7.72 12.50 4.33
C GLU A 249 8.04 12.04 2.91
N ILE A 250 9.33 12.02 2.59
CA ILE A 250 9.85 11.67 1.27
C ILE A 250 10.65 10.39 1.39
N GLU A 251 10.26 9.38 0.65
CA GLU A 251 10.93 8.09 0.57
C GLU A 251 11.33 7.76 -0.86
N ILE A 252 12.48 7.13 -1.03
CA ILE A 252 12.88 6.52 -2.28
C ILE A 252 12.41 5.07 -2.24
N VAL A 253 11.61 4.71 -3.23
CA VAL A 253 11.00 3.40 -3.39
C VAL A 253 11.70 2.73 -4.56
N VAL A 254 12.63 1.82 -4.27
CA VAL A 254 13.28 0.99 -5.29
C VAL A 254 12.44 -0.25 -5.50
N GLN A 255 11.93 -0.42 -6.71
CA GLN A 255 11.11 -1.54 -7.11
C GLN A 255 11.96 -2.41 -8.04
N ARG A 256 12.14 -3.68 -7.68
CA ARG A 256 12.91 -4.64 -8.46
C ARG A 256 12.07 -5.87 -8.74
N ARG A 257 11.97 -6.23 -10.01
CA ARG A 257 11.31 -7.45 -10.47
C ARG A 257 12.28 -8.63 -10.35
N ASP A 258 11.85 -9.70 -9.71
CA ASP A 258 12.60 -10.96 -9.68
C ASP A 258 12.33 -11.82 -10.92
N GLU A 259 13.04 -12.96 -11.03
CA GLU A 259 12.95 -13.89 -12.16
C GLU A 259 11.53 -14.47 -12.34
N ASP A 260 10.74 -14.52 -11.26
CA ASP A 260 9.34 -14.97 -11.26
C ASP A 260 8.36 -13.83 -11.63
N GLY A 261 8.86 -12.64 -11.97
CA GLY A 261 8.06 -11.47 -12.30
C GLY A 261 7.46 -10.73 -11.11
N LYS A 262 7.77 -11.13 -9.86
CA LYS A 262 7.28 -10.46 -8.64
C LYS A 262 8.09 -9.21 -8.34
N VAL A 263 7.39 -8.13 -8.02
CA VAL A 263 8.01 -6.84 -7.69
C VAL A 263 8.36 -6.82 -6.20
N LYS A 264 9.66 -6.81 -5.89
CA LYS A 264 10.21 -6.56 -4.56
C LYS A 264 10.42 -5.07 -4.39
N THR A 265 9.79 -4.52 -3.36
CA THR A 265 9.89 -3.09 -3.03
C THR A 265 10.83 -2.89 -1.85
N ARG A 266 11.81 -2.02 -2.02
CA ARG A 266 12.70 -1.55 -0.95
C ARG A 266 12.51 -0.05 -0.78
N ARG A 267 12.08 0.36 0.40
CA ARG A 267 11.88 1.78 0.73
C ARG A 267 13.04 2.30 1.55
N ARG A 268 13.43 3.54 1.29
CA ARG A 268 14.42 4.28 2.08
C ARG A 268 13.90 5.69 2.28
N THR A 269 13.58 6.04 3.52
CA THR A 269 13.24 7.43 3.89
C THR A 269 14.43 8.34 3.60
N LEU A 270 14.20 9.35 2.78
CA LEU A 270 15.16 10.40 2.46
C LEU A 270 15.00 11.56 3.44
N VAL A 271 13.76 12.02 3.62
CA VAL A 271 13.43 13.13 4.51
C VAL A 271 12.23 12.74 5.36
N SER A 272 12.43 12.69 6.68
CA SER A 272 11.35 12.43 7.63
C SER A 272 10.78 13.75 8.15
N ALA A 273 9.48 13.97 7.97
CA ALA A 273 8.74 15.10 8.52
C ALA A 273 9.34 16.47 8.17
N TRP A 274 9.53 16.74 6.88
CA TRP A 274 9.90 18.04 6.34
C TRP A 274 8.77 19.04 6.55
N GLN A 275 8.99 20.08 7.35
CA GLN A 275 8.01 21.12 7.59
C GLN A 275 7.86 22.02 6.36
N VAL A 276 6.62 22.25 5.95
CA VAL A 276 6.27 23.06 4.78
C VAL A 276 5.15 24.04 5.10
N SER A 277 4.97 25.08 4.29
CA SER A 277 3.80 25.95 4.39
C SER A 277 2.53 25.23 3.96
N GLU A 278 1.38 25.71 4.42
CA GLU A 278 0.08 25.19 4.01
C GLU A 278 -0.13 25.27 2.49
N ASP A 279 0.23 26.40 1.86
CA ASP A 279 0.12 26.56 0.41
C ASP A 279 0.96 25.53 -0.35
N ALA A 280 2.20 25.27 0.09
CA ALA A 280 3.08 24.30 -0.55
C ALA A 280 2.57 22.87 -0.33
N TYR A 281 2.06 22.56 0.87
CA TYR A 281 1.45 21.28 1.18
C TYR A 281 0.22 21.03 0.30
N ALA A 282 -0.68 22.00 0.23
CA ALA A 282 -1.89 21.94 -0.58
C ALA A 282 -1.57 21.79 -2.07
N GLN A 283 -0.55 22.49 -2.58
CA GLN A 283 -0.09 22.34 -3.97
C GLN A 283 0.41 20.92 -4.26
N VAL A 284 1.24 20.35 -3.38
CA VAL A 284 1.75 18.98 -3.54
C VAL A 284 0.60 17.96 -3.53
N PHE A 285 -0.33 18.06 -2.57
CA PHE A 285 -1.47 17.12 -2.51
C PHE A 285 -2.51 17.35 -3.60
N ALA A 286 -2.71 18.60 -4.05
CA ALA A 286 -3.49 18.88 -5.24
C ALA A 286 -2.84 18.24 -6.46
N TYR A 287 -1.52 18.28 -6.61
CA TYR A 287 -0.81 17.62 -7.72
C TYR A 287 -0.90 16.08 -7.64
N LEU A 288 -0.71 15.50 -6.45
CA LEU A 288 -0.83 14.06 -6.21
C LEU A 288 -2.29 13.56 -6.33
N GLY A 289 -3.27 14.39 -6.02
CA GLY A 289 -4.70 14.09 -6.08
C GLY A 289 -5.35 14.42 -7.42
N ALA A 290 -4.85 15.42 -8.14
CA ALA A 290 -5.33 15.83 -9.44
C ALA A 290 -5.11 14.68 -10.41
N THR A 291 -6.19 14.01 -10.76
CA THR A 291 -6.26 13.26 -12.00
C THR A 291 -6.03 14.30 -13.08
N HIS A 292 -4.82 14.38 -13.64
CA HIS A 292 -4.65 15.11 -14.88
C HIS A 292 -5.62 14.43 -15.85
N VAL A 293 -6.72 15.13 -16.14
CA VAL A 293 -7.47 14.98 -17.38
C VAL A 293 -6.57 15.56 -18.47
N HIS A 294 -5.37 15.00 -18.63
CA HIS A 294 -4.91 14.77 -19.98
C HIS A 294 -5.84 13.67 -20.48
N GLU A 295 -6.50 13.94 -21.60
CA GLU A 295 -7.19 12.94 -22.37
C GLU A 295 -6.27 11.73 -22.50
N VAL A 296 -6.50 10.73 -21.64
CA VAL A 296 -5.88 9.43 -21.78
C VAL A 296 -6.59 8.79 -22.96
N SER A 297 -6.09 9.16 -24.14
CA SER A 297 -5.93 8.24 -25.23
C SER A 297 -5.24 7.01 -24.64
N SER A 298 -6.04 5.97 -24.48
CA SER A 298 -5.68 4.70 -23.90
C SER A 298 -4.69 4.01 -24.84
N ALA A 299 -3.41 4.32 -24.67
CA ALA A 299 -2.26 3.63 -25.24
C ALA A 299 -1.57 2.86 -24.11
N GLY A 300 -1.58 1.53 -24.23
CA GLY A 300 -1.15 0.60 -23.20
C GLY A 300 0.37 0.44 -23.06
N GLY A 301 0.72 -0.28 -22.01
CA GLY A 301 2.05 -0.81 -21.76
C GLY A 301 1.96 -1.78 -20.60
N ASP A 302 1.60 -3.03 -20.91
CA ASP A 302 1.99 -4.20 -20.12
C ASP A 302 2.72 -5.14 -21.09
N GLY A 303 4.04 -5.05 -21.05
CA GLY A 303 4.97 -5.89 -21.81
C GLY A 303 6.28 -5.85 -21.03
N SER A 304 6.70 -7.01 -20.51
CA SER A 304 7.94 -7.19 -19.76
C SER A 304 9.11 -6.56 -20.51
N ALA A 305 9.56 -5.37 -20.13
CA ALA A 305 10.42 -4.65 -21.05
C ALA A 305 11.88 -5.05 -20.93
N ARG A 306 12.27 -5.66 -22.03
CA ARG A 306 13.62 -5.54 -22.55
C ARG A 306 13.90 -4.05 -22.83
N PRO A 307 15.15 -3.60 -22.70
CA PRO A 307 15.53 -2.25 -23.10
C PRO A 307 15.09 -1.98 -24.54
N THR A 308 14.54 -0.79 -24.80
CA THR A 308 14.11 -0.38 -26.14
C THR A 308 15.27 -0.58 -27.12
N PRO A 309 15.07 -1.35 -28.21
CA PRO A 309 16.10 -1.56 -29.21
C PRO A 309 16.63 -0.22 -29.72
N THR A 310 17.96 -0.14 -29.94
CA THR A 310 18.62 1.10 -30.38
C THR A 310 17.99 1.65 -31.66
N GLU A 311 17.56 0.74 -32.54
CA GLU A 311 16.90 0.97 -33.81
C GLU A 311 15.56 1.70 -33.68
N LEU A 312 14.89 1.58 -32.53
CA LEU A 312 13.56 2.15 -32.27
C LEU A 312 13.56 3.34 -31.31
N GLN A 313 14.70 3.71 -30.74
CA GLN A 313 14.78 4.84 -29.79
C GLN A 313 14.21 6.14 -30.38
N ALA A 314 14.53 6.44 -31.64
CA ALA A 314 14.01 7.62 -32.31
C ALA A 314 12.49 7.55 -32.55
N ALA A 315 11.96 6.37 -32.88
CA ALA A 315 10.53 6.16 -33.07
C ALA A 315 9.75 6.31 -31.75
N VAL A 316 10.30 5.77 -30.65
CA VAL A 316 9.73 5.89 -29.31
C VAL A 316 9.78 7.34 -28.82
N ALA A 317 10.89 8.04 -29.02
CA ALA A 317 11.00 9.46 -28.67
C ALA A 317 9.98 10.32 -29.45
N ALA A 318 9.77 10.03 -30.74
CA ALA A 318 8.75 10.70 -31.54
C ALA A 318 7.32 10.38 -31.04
N LEU A 319 7.06 9.13 -30.62
CA LEU A 319 5.77 8.75 -30.05
C LEU A 319 5.50 9.47 -28.72
N GLN A 320 6.51 9.56 -27.85
CA GLN A 320 6.42 10.28 -26.56
C GLN A 320 6.22 11.79 -26.73
N ALA A 321 6.76 12.37 -27.80
CA ALA A 321 6.55 13.75 -28.18
C ALA A 321 5.22 14.00 -28.92
N GLU A 322 4.32 13.00 -28.97
CA GLU A 322 3.04 13.03 -29.69
C GLU A 322 3.18 13.30 -31.21
N ASN A 323 4.39 13.15 -31.75
CA ASN A 323 4.65 13.25 -33.18
C ASN A 323 4.37 11.91 -33.87
N HIS A 324 3.09 11.54 -33.91
CA HIS A 324 2.62 10.24 -34.38
C HIS A 324 3.04 9.92 -35.82
N ALA A 325 3.00 10.89 -36.73
CA ALA A 325 3.42 10.69 -38.11
C ALA A 325 4.90 10.31 -38.22
N SER A 326 5.78 10.97 -37.46
CA SER A 326 7.21 10.63 -37.42
C SER A 326 7.44 9.28 -36.74
N ALA A 327 6.71 8.97 -35.66
CA ALA A 327 6.81 7.68 -34.99
C ALA A 327 6.48 6.52 -35.93
N ILE A 328 5.40 6.64 -36.71
CA ILE A 328 5.00 5.65 -37.72
C ILE A 328 6.07 5.50 -38.79
N ALA A 329 6.58 6.61 -39.35
CA ALA A 329 7.59 6.55 -40.39
C ALA A 329 8.89 5.84 -39.93
N LEU A 330 9.35 6.16 -38.72
CA LEU A 330 10.55 5.58 -38.12
C LEU A 330 10.35 4.11 -37.74
N ALA A 331 9.21 3.75 -37.17
CA ALA A 331 8.91 2.37 -36.78
C ALA A 331 8.63 1.47 -38.00
N ASN A 332 7.92 1.96 -39.03
CA ASN A 332 7.64 1.19 -40.25
C ASN A 332 8.92 0.71 -40.96
N ALA A 333 10.01 1.48 -40.89
CA ALA A 333 11.31 1.08 -41.42
C ALA A 333 11.86 -0.21 -40.78
N GLN A 334 11.40 -0.56 -39.58
CA GLN A 334 11.89 -1.69 -38.78
C GLN A 334 10.90 -2.88 -38.71
N ILE A 335 9.73 -2.81 -39.34
CA ILE A 335 8.73 -3.89 -39.30
C ILE A 335 9.24 -5.20 -39.95
N GLN A 336 10.22 -5.11 -40.85
CA GLN A 336 10.87 -6.27 -41.49
C GLN A 336 12.24 -6.59 -40.89
N HIS A 337 12.56 -6.06 -39.72
CA HIS A 337 13.85 -6.31 -39.07
C HIS A 337 14.08 -7.81 -38.80
N PRO A 338 15.31 -8.35 -38.92
CA PRO A 338 15.56 -9.78 -38.70
C PRO A 338 15.19 -10.26 -37.29
N ASP A 339 15.41 -9.41 -36.29
CA ASP A 339 15.06 -9.68 -34.89
C ASP A 339 13.54 -9.52 -34.66
N VAL A 340 12.91 -10.60 -34.18
CA VAL A 340 11.49 -10.68 -33.82
C VAL A 340 11.12 -9.61 -32.79
N ALA A 341 11.99 -9.35 -31.81
CA ALA A 341 11.70 -8.38 -30.74
C ALA A 341 11.61 -6.95 -31.29
N VAL A 342 12.52 -6.58 -32.19
CA VAL A 342 12.49 -5.29 -32.88
C VAL A 342 11.24 -5.16 -33.75
N ARG A 343 10.84 -6.22 -34.46
CA ARG A 343 9.59 -6.19 -35.24
C ARG A 343 8.36 -6.00 -34.36
N ALA A 344 8.27 -6.70 -33.24
CA ALA A 344 7.16 -6.58 -32.31
C ALA A 344 7.07 -5.15 -31.74
N ASP A 345 8.20 -4.57 -31.31
CA ASP A 345 8.22 -3.20 -30.81
C ASP A 345 7.92 -2.16 -31.90
N ALA A 346 8.37 -2.39 -33.14
CA ALA A 346 8.01 -1.54 -34.27
C ALA A 346 6.50 -1.54 -34.53
N LEU A 347 5.87 -2.73 -34.57
CA LEU A 347 4.43 -2.90 -34.73
C LEU A 347 3.65 -2.25 -33.58
N ARG A 348 4.13 -2.40 -32.35
CA ARG A 348 3.57 -1.74 -31.16
C ARG A 348 3.59 -0.22 -31.29
N VAL A 349 4.73 0.37 -31.67
CA VAL A 349 4.84 1.83 -31.90
C VAL A 349 3.87 2.29 -32.99
N CYS A 350 3.79 1.57 -34.12
CA CYS A 350 2.85 1.88 -35.20
C CYS A 350 1.40 1.80 -34.73
N ALA A 351 1.02 0.74 -34.00
CA ALA A 351 -0.34 0.56 -33.51
C ALA A 351 -0.76 1.68 -32.56
N LEU A 352 0.11 2.06 -31.63
CA LEU A 352 -0.13 3.15 -30.70
C LEU A 352 -0.22 4.51 -31.40
N ALA A 353 0.67 4.78 -32.37
CA ALA A 353 0.66 6.03 -33.12
C ALA A 353 -0.59 6.16 -34.02
N HIS A 354 -0.97 5.09 -34.73
CA HIS A 354 -2.21 5.07 -35.51
C HIS A 354 -3.45 5.24 -34.62
N SER A 355 -3.45 4.61 -33.43
CA SER A 355 -4.52 4.79 -32.44
C SER A 355 -4.62 6.24 -31.96
N GLY A 356 -3.47 6.88 -31.69
CA GLY A 356 -3.39 8.30 -31.31
C GLY A 356 -3.95 9.25 -32.38
N MET A 357 -3.82 8.88 -33.65
CA MET A 357 -4.38 9.61 -34.80
C MET A 357 -5.82 9.20 -35.16
N ALA A 358 -6.46 8.32 -34.36
CA ALA A 358 -7.77 7.72 -34.65
C ALA A 358 -7.84 6.99 -36.02
N GLN A 359 -6.71 6.48 -36.50
CA GLN A 359 -6.58 5.67 -37.71
C GLN A 359 -6.81 4.18 -37.37
N TRP A 360 -8.04 3.86 -36.93
CA TRP A 360 -8.37 2.58 -36.34
C TRP A 360 -8.13 1.35 -37.25
N PRO A 361 -8.41 1.38 -38.57
CA PRO A 361 -8.07 0.25 -39.44
C PRO A 361 -6.57 -0.06 -39.46
N GLN A 362 -5.72 0.97 -39.57
CA GLN A 362 -4.26 0.81 -39.58
C GLN A 362 -3.73 0.37 -38.21
N ALA A 363 -4.32 0.90 -37.13
CA ALA A 363 -4.00 0.45 -35.77
C ALA A 363 -4.35 -1.04 -35.58
N PHE A 364 -5.48 -1.48 -36.14
CA PHE A 364 -5.90 -2.87 -36.09
C PHE A 364 -4.90 -3.77 -36.80
N ASP A 365 -4.49 -3.41 -38.02
CA ASP A 365 -3.50 -4.19 -38.78
C ASP A 365 -2.17 -4.34 -38.02
N ALA A 366 -1.69 -3.24 -37.41
CA ALA A 366 -0.47 -3.24 -36.61
C ALA A 366 -0.60 -4.08 -35.32
N PHE A 367 -1.72 -3.97 -34.59
CA PHE A 367 -2.00 -4.82 -33.43
C PHE A 367 -2.18 -6.29 -33.81
N HIS A 368 -2.71 -6.57 -35.00
CA HIS A 368 -2.91 -7.94 -35.47
C HIS A 368 -1.56 -8.59 -35.77
N GLY A 369 -0.69 -7.89 -36.50
CA GLY A 369 0.69 -8.33 -36.70
C GLY A 369 1.45 -8.50 -35.38
N LEU A 370 1.23 -7.61 -34.40
CA LEU A 370 1.82 -7.76 -33.07
C LEU A 370 1.31 -9.02 -32.36
N PHE A 371 0.01 -9.30 -32.43
CA PHE A 371 -0.58 -10.50 -31.82
C PHE A 371 -0.05 -11.80 -32.45
N GLU A 372 0.24 -11.81 -33.76
CA GLU A 372 0.88 -12.96 -34.42
C GLU A 372 2.29 -13.25 -33.89
N LEU A 373 3.02 -12.23 -33.47
CA LEU A 373 4.34 -12.38 -32.82
C LEU A 373 4.22 -12.69 -31.33
N GLU A 374 3.24 -12.09 -30.67
CA GLU A 374 3.03 -12.14 -29.22
C GLU A 374 1.55 -12.39 -28.89
N PRO A 375 1.10 -13.67 -28.85
CA PRO A 375 -0.30 -14.03 -28.70
C PRO A 375 -0.78 -13.95 -27.24
N THR A 376 -0.75 -12.75 -26.67
CA THR A 376 -1.12 -12.46 -25.28
C THR A 376 -2.58 -12.02 -25.15
N ALA A 377 -3.16 -12.15 -23.96
CA ALA A 377 -4.50 -11.64 -23.68
C ALA A 377 -4.56 -10.11 -23.81
N HIS A 378 -3.48 -9.42 -23.44
CA HIS A 378 -3.34 -7.99 -23.62
C HIS A 378 -3.46 -7.59 -25.10
N ASN A 379 -2.70 -8.24 -25.99
CA ASN A 379 -2.71 -7.91 -27.42
C ASN A 379 -4.07 -8.26 -28.06
N ALA A 380 -4.70 -9.37 -27.64
CA ALA A 380 -6.07 -9.69 -28.05
C ALA A 380 -7.08 -8.61 -27.59
N LEU A 381 -6.91 -8.06 -26.38
CA LEU A 381 -7.75 -6.97 -25.88
C LEU A 381 -7.53 -5.66 -26.68
N GLN A 382 -6.30 -5.37 -27.12
CA GLN A 382 -6.05 -4.24 -28.02
C GLN A 382 -6.78 -4.40 -29.37
N LEU A 383 -6.79 -5.63 -29.92
CA LEU A 383 -7.57 -5.95 -31.12
C LEU A 383 -9.08 -5.79 -30.89
N ALA A 384 -9.57 -6.22 -29.73
CA ALA A 384 -10.97 -6.07 -29.34
C ALA A 384 -11.39 -4.60 -29.28
N THR A 385 -10.63 -3.79 -28.55
CA THR A 385 -10.91 -2.35 -28.37
C THR A 385 -10.76 -1.58 -29.68
N THR A 386 -9.73 -1.85 -30.47
CA THR A 386 -9.52 -1.21 -31.79
C THR A 386 -10.63 -1.59 -32.78
N SER A 387 -11.12 -2.82 -32.73
CA SER A 387 -12.28 -3.24 -33.54
C SER A 387 -13.55 -2.48 -33.15
N VAL A 388 -13.78 -2.27 -31.85
CA VAL A 388 -14.89 -1.44 -31.38
C VAL A 388 -14.74 0.00 -31.86
N MET A 389 -13.55 0.59 -31.70
CA MET A 389 -13.28 1.97 -32.14
C MET A 389 -13.40 2.17 -33.66
N SER A 390 -13.24 1.11 -34.45
CA SER A 390 -13.50 1.11 -35.90
C SER A 390 -14.98 0.87 -36.27
N GLY A 391 -15.87 0.70 -35.29
CA GLY A 391 -17.29 0.41 -35.51
C GLY A 391 -17.60 -1.07 -35.79
N GLU A 392 -16.62 -1.96 -35.71
CA GLU A 392 -16.77 -3.39 -35.97
C GLU A 392 -17.03 -4.18 -34.67
N LEU A 393 -18.24 -4.04 -34.12
CA LEU A 393 -18.59 -4.59 -32.80
C LEU A 393 -18.51 -6.11 -32.72
N THR A 394 -18.97 -6.82 -33.75
CA THR A 394 -18.90 -8.29 -33.81
C THR A 394 -17.46 -8.78 -33.78
N ARG A 395 -16.56 -8.10 -34.51
CA ARG A 395 -15.12 -8.42 -34.48
C ARG A 395 -14.52 -8.07 -33.12
N GLY A 396 -14.93 -6.95 -32.54
CA GLY A 396 -14.55 -6.55 -31.19
C GLY A 396 -14.91 -7.59 -30.14
N GLN A 397 -16.14 -8.12 -30.19
CA GLN A 397 -16.59 -9.16 -29.26
C GLN A 397 -15.80 -10.46 -29.45
N ALA A 398 -15.58 -10.90 -30.69
CA ALA A 398 -14.81 -12.12 -30.95
C ALA A 398 -13.37 -12.03 -30.40
N TRP A 399 -12.71 -10.88 -30.56
CA TRP A 399 -11.39 -10.65 -29.96
C TRP A 399 -11.42 -10.51 -28.44
N PHE A 400 -12.50 -9.95 -27.89
CA PHE A 400 -12.69 -9.89 -26.44
C PHE A 400 -12.82 -11.30 -25.85
N ASP A 401 -13.65 -12.15 -26.45
CA ASP A 401 -13.80 -13.55 -26.05
C ASP A 401 -12.46 -14.29 -26.17
N LYS A 402 -11.68 -14.00 -27.22
CA LYS A 402 -10.32 -14.54 -27.36
C LYS A 402 -9.37 -14.06 -26.25
N ALA A 403 -9.45 -12.80 -25.88
CA ALA A 403 -8.68 -12.26 -24.75
C ALA A 403 -9.06 -12.92 -23.43
N GLU A 404 -10.36 -13.15 -23.18
CA GLU A 404 -10.83 -13.89 -22.00
C GLU A 404 -10.31 -15.33 -21.99
N GLN A 405 -10.34 -16.01 -23.14
CA GLN A 405 -9.82 -17.36 -23.28
C GLN A 405 -8.34 -17.43 -22.91
N ILE A 406 -7.50 -16.57 -23.50
CA ILE A 406 -6.06 -16.55 -23.22
C ILE A 406 -5.81 -16.21 -21.75
N ASN A 407 -6.52 -15.22 -21.22
CA ASN A 407 -6.32 -14.79 -19.83
C ASN A 407 -6.75 -15.83 -18.80
N ALA A 408 -7.72 -16.69 -19.12
CA ALA A 408 -8.10 -17.81 -18.26
C ALA A 408 -6.95 -18.83 -18.12
N GLU A 409 -6.09 -18.95 -19.14
CA GLU A 409 -4.93 -19.84 -19.16
C GLU A 409 -3.67 -19.18 -18.57
N THR A 410 -3.39 -17.92 -18.92
CA THR A 410 -2.14 -17.23 -18.57
C THR A 410 -2.22 -16.42 -17.27
N GLN A 411 -3.43 -15.99 -16.88
CA GLN A 411 -3.68 -15.10 -15.74
C GLN A 411 -2.84 -13.80 -15.77
N GLU A 412 -2.47 -13.32 -16.95
CA GLU A 412 -1.61 -12.15 -17.12
C GLU A 412 -2.31 -10.83 -16.75
N MET A 413 -3.65 -10.80 -16.75
CA MET A 413 -4.45 -9.64 -16.38
C MET A 413 -5.56 -9.99 -15.37
N PRO A 414 -5.86 -9.13 -14.38
CA PRO A 414 -7.07 -9.27 -13.59
C PRO A 414 -8.33 -9.15 -14.47
N GLN A 415 -9.27 -10.08 -14.34
CA GLN A 415 -10.49 -10.10 -15.16
C GLN A 415 -11.30 -8.79 -15.15
N PRO A 416 -11.46 -8.09 -14.01
CA PRO A 416 -12.15 -6.79 -14.00
C PRO A 416 -11.43 -5.73 -14.83
N ARG A 417 -10.08 -5.76 -14.89
CA ARG A 417 -9.28 -4.83 -15.70
C ARG A 417 -9.54 -5.05 -17.19
N LEU A 418 -9.59 -6.31 -17.62
CA LEU A 418 -9.88 -6.69 -19.00
C LEU A 418 -11.28 -6.19 -19.43
N ARG A 419 -12.31 -6.42 -18.59
CA ARG A 419 -13.69 -5.99 -18.85
C ARG A 419 -13.85 -4.47 -18.85
N THR A 420 -13.27 -3.77 -17.89
CA THR A 420 -13.39 -2.30 -17.80
C THR A 420 -12.69 -1.58 -18.95
N ALA A 421 -11.56 -2.10 -19.45
CA ALA A 421 -10.90 -1.58 -20.65
C ALA A 421 -11.80 -1.72 -21.89
N TYR A 422 -12.41 -2.89 -22.10
CA TYR A 422 -13.32 -3.11 -23.21
C TYR A 422 -14.60 -2.26 -23.12
N MET A 423 -15.19 -2.16 -21.93
CA MET A 423 -16.32 -1.25 -21.66
C MET A 423 -15.99 0.21 -21.98
N SER A 424 -14.74 0.64 -21.74
CA SER A 424 -14.33 2.01 -22.05
C SER A 424 -14.36 2.28 -23.55
N ALA A 425 -13.99 1.30 -24.39
CA ALA A 425 -14.09 1.42 -25.85
C ALA A 425 -15.56 1.44 -26.31
N LEU A 426 -16.40 0.53 -25.81
CA LEU A 426 -17.84 0.50 -26.12
C LEU A 426 -18.52 1.82 -25.77
N LYS A 427 -18.21 2.37 -24.59
CA LYS A 427 -18.74 3.67 -24.15
C LYS A 427 -18.29 4.82 -25.05
N LYS A 428 -17.04 4.83 -25.52
CA LYS A 428 -16.53 5.87 -26.43
C LYS A 428 -17.29 5.91 -27.77
N VAL A 429 -17.71 4.75 -28.27
CA VAL A 429 -18.47 4.63 -29.53
C VAL A 429 -19.98 4.78 -29.31
N GLY A 430 -20.44 4.87 -28.06
CA GLY A 430 -21.86 5.05 -27.71
C GLY A 430 -22.67 3.75 -27.66
N GLU A 431 -22.01 2.59 -27.69
CA GLU A 431 -22.63 1.27 -27.75
C GLU A 431 -23.16 0.83 -26.38
N THR A 432 -24.28 1.42 -26.00
CA THR A 432 -24.81 1.35 -24.63
C THR A 432 -25.35 -0.05 -24.31
N ALA A 433 -26.02 -0.71 -25.26
CA ALA A 433 -26.55 -2.06 -25.07
C ALA A 433 -25.44 -3.11 -24.86
N ALA A 434 -24.33 -2.98 -25.59
CA ALA A 434 -23.19 -3.89 -25.49
C ALA A 434 -22.45 -3.80 -24.13
N LEU A 435 -22.64 -2.73 -23.37
CA LEU A 435 -22.06 -2.59 -22.01
C LEU A 435 -22.74 -3.50 -20.98
N MET A 436 -24.01 -3.86 -21.20
CA MET A 436 -24.85 -4.52 -20.19
C MET A 436 -24.30 -5.86 -19.71
N PRO A 437 -23.81 -6.78 -20.58
CA PRO A 437 -23.22 -8.04 -20.13
C PRO A 437 -21.98 -7.84 -19.24
N HIS A 438 -21.18 -6.80 -19.49
CA HIS A 438 -19.99 -6.52 -18.68
C HIS A 438 -20.33 -5.88 -17.34
N LEU A 439 -21.36 -5.02 -17.29
CA LEU A 439 -21.90 -4.49 -16.04
C LEU A 439 -22.50 -5.59 -15.16
N ASN A 440 -23.28 -6.49 -15.74
CA ASN A 440 -23.83 -7.64 -15.02
C ASN A 440 -22.74 -8.55 -14.49
N TRP A 441 -21.67 -8.77 -15.26
CA TRP A 441 -20.52 -9.53 -14.79
C TRP A 441 -19.83 -8.84 -13.60
N LEU A 442 -19.61 -7.52 -13.66
CA LEU A 442 -19.02 -6.77 -12.54
C LEU A 442 -19.90 -6.81 -11.30
N ALA A 443 -21.22 -6.65 -11.46
CA ALA A 443 -22.17 -6.81 -10.37
C ALA A 443 -22.07 -8.20 -9.73
N ALA A 444 -22.07 -9.26 -10.53
CA ALA A 444 -21.88 -10.63 -10.05
C ALA A 444 -20.53 -10.82 -9.32
N ALA A 445 -19.47 -10.15 -9.78
CA ALA A 445 -18.17 -10.19 -9.11
C ALA A 445 -18.22 -9.53 -7.72
N TYR A 446 -18.91 -8.39 -7.56
CA TYR A 446 -19.14 -7.80 -6.24
C TYR A 446 -19.94 -8.71 -5.32
N LYS A 447 -21.02 -9.32 -5.83
CA LYS A 447 -21.81 -10.30 -5.07
C LYS A 447 -20.98 -11.49 -4.60
N ALA A 448 -20.09 -11.99 -5.46
CA ALA A 448 -19.25 -13.14 -5.15
C ALA A 448 -18.21 -12.86 -4.07
N VAL A 449 -17.76 -11.61 -3.92
CA VAL A 449 -16.80 -11.23 -2.89
C VAL A 449 -17.45 -10.74 -1.59
N SER A 450 -18.70 -10.26 -1.65
CA SER A 450 -19.54 -9.80 -0.53
C SER A 450 -18.93 -8.72 0.39
N ILE A 451 -17.72 -8.22 0.11
CA ILE A 451 -17.00 -7.21 0.89
C ILE A 451 -16.73 -6.02 -0.03
N THR A 452 -17.23 -4.85 0.34
CA THR A 452 -17.12 -3.60 -0.46
C THR A 452 -16.05 -2.63 0.06
N ASP A 453 -15.30 -3.02 1.09
CA ASP A 453 -14.14 -2.26 1.59
C ASP A 453 -13.16 -1.87 0.46
N PRO A 454 -12.79 -0.58 0.32
CA PRO A 454 -11.93 -0.11 -0.76
C PRO A 454 -10.58 -0.83 -0.85
N HIS A 455 -9.95 -1.15 0.29
CA HIS A 455 -8.66 -1.83 0.29
C HIS A 455 -8.82 -3.28 -0.19
N PHE A 456 -9.86 -3.97 0.27
CA PHE A 456 -10.18 -5.32 -0.17
C PHE A 456 -10.49 -5.40 -1.67
N LEU A 457 -11.31 -4.48 -2.19
CA LEU A 457 -11.63 -4.41 -3.63
C LEU A 457 -10.37 -4.14 -4.47
N TYR A 458 -9.51 -3.23 -4.02
CA TYR A 458 -8.22 -2.95 -4.67
C TYR A 458 -7.35 -4.22 -4.76
N MET A 459 -7.23 -4.98 -3.66
CA MET A 459 -6.47 -6.24 -3.66
C MET A 459 -7.04 -7.29 -4.62
N ARG A 460 -8.35 -7.23 -4.92
CA ARG A 460 -9.04 -8.12 -5.87
C ARG A 460 -9.08 -7.58 -7.29
N GLY A 461 -8.50 -6.40 -7.52
CA GLY A 461 -8.52 -5.74 -8.83
C GLY A 461 -9.90 -5.27 -9.28
N LEU A 462 -10.88 -5.20 -8.37
CA LEU A 462 -12.20 -4.64 -8.64
C LEU A 462 -12.15 -3.10 -8.53
N PRO A 463 -12.95 -2.37 -9.32
CA PRO A 463 -13.14 -0.95 -9.10
C PRO A 463 -13.68 -0.66 -7.69
N PHE A 464 -13.52 0.57 -7.20
CA PHE A 464 -14.19 0.96 -5.96
C PHE A 464 -15.71 0.96 -6.15
N PHE A 465 -16.43 0.45 -5.16
CA PHE A 465 -17.86 0.16 -5.31
C PHE A 465 -18.69 1.41 -5.63
N ASN A 466 -18.46 2.54 -4.94
CA ASN A 466 -19.14 3.80 -5.23
C ASN A 466 -18.87 4.30 -6.66
N VAL A 467 -17.62 4.20 -7.12
CA VAL A 467 -17.24 4.58 -8.48
C VAL A 467 -17.93 3.70 -9.52
N PHE A 468 -18.10 2.42 -9.22
CA PHE A 468 -18.86 1.50 -10.07
C PHE A 468 -20.33 1.91 -10.16
N LEU A 469 -21.00 2.16 -9.03
CA LEU A 469 -22.40 2.59 -9.01
C LEU A 469 -22.60 3.87 -9.85
N ASP A 470 -21.77 4.88 -9.62
CA ASP A 470 -21.83 6.16 -10.33
C ASP A 470 -21.61 6.01 -11.83
N LYS A 471 -20.63 5.20 -12.24
CA LYS A 471 -20.31 5.01 -13.66
C LYS A 471 -21.29 4.08 -14.38
N ALA A 472 -21.92 3.13 -13.67
CA ALA A 472 -22.89 2.20 -14.24
C ALA A 472 -24.26 2.86 -14.46
N SER A 473 -24.65 3.80 -13.59
CA SER A 473 -26.00 4.38 -13.57
C SER A 473 -26.49 4.94 -14.92
N PRO A 474 -25.70 5.73 -15.67
CA PRO A 474 -26.16 6.26 -16.97
C PRO A 474 -26.47 5.17 -17.99
N THR A 475 -25.65 4.12 -18.02
CA THR A 475 -25.84 2.97 -18.93
C THR A 475 -27.04 2.14 -18.51
N LEU A 476 -27.17 1.84 -17.21
CA LEU A 476 -28.27 1.03 -16.71
C LEU A 476 -29.62 1.72 -16.97
N ARG A 477 -29.72 3.04 -16.77
CA ARG A 477 -30.93 3.82 -17.10
C ARG A 477 -31.28 3.83 -18.58
N ALA A 478 -30.28 3.81 -19.44
CA ALA A 478 -30.49 3.78 -20.88
C ALA A 478 -30.93 2.39 -21.37
N CYS A 479 -30.57 1.33 -20.65
CA CYS A 479 -30.88 -0.06 -21.02
C CYS A 479 -32.10 -0.65 -20.31
N LEU A 480 -32.43 -0.17 -19.11
CA LEU A 480 -33.47 -0.76 -18.25
C LEU A 480 -34.58 0.26 -17.96
N PRO A 481 -35.85 -0.18 -18.03
CA PRO A 481 -36.97 0.55 -17.44
C PRO A 481 -36.73 0.80 -15.94
N GLU A 482 -37.34 1.85 -15.39
CA GLU A 482 -37.15 2.27 -14.00
C GLU A 482 -37.39 1.16 -12.97
N ALA A 483 -38.44 0.36 -13.16
CA ALA A 483 -38.76 -0.76 -12.28
C ALA A 483 -37.67 -1.87 -12.31
N GLU A 484 -37.13 -2.17 -13.49
CA GLU A 484 -36.06 -3.17 -13.65
C GLU A 484 -34.72 -2.64 -13.14
N LEU A 485 -34.45 -1.34 -13.31
CA LEU A 485 -33.28 -0.69 -12.76
C LEU A 485 -33.24 -0.77 -11.24
N LYS A 486 -34.39 -0.50 -10.59
CA LYS A 486 -34.54 -0.65 -9.15
C LYS A 486 -34.30 -2.09 -8.72
N ALA A 487 -34.97 -3.05 -9.37
CA ALA A 487 -34.80 -4.47 -9.08
C ALA A 487 -33.35 -4.94 -9.24
N TRP A 488 -32.62 -4.41 -10.24
CA TRP A 488 -31.21 -4.72 -10.45
C TRP A 488 -30.31 -4.27 -9.28
N TYR A 489 -30.54 -3.07 -8.75
CA TYR A 489 -29.79 -2.57 -7.59
C TYR A 489 -30.17 -3.30 -6.30
N GLU A 490 -31.45 -3.65 -6.11
CA GLU A 490 -31.91 -4.45 -4.96
C GLU A 490 -31.27 -5.84 -4.97
N ASP A 491 -31.28 -6.52 -6.12
CA ASP A 491 -30.61 -7.81 -6.31
C ASP A 491 -29.08 -7.72 -6.09
N LEU A 492 -28.45 -6.59 -6.43
CA LEU A 492 -27.06 -6.32 -6.09
C LEU A 492 -26.86 -6.20 -4.56
N ALA A 493 -27.70 -5.43 -3.87
CA ALA A 493 -27.57 -5.16 -2.44
C ALA A 493 -27.71 -6.42 -1.57
N ASP A 494 -28.57 -7.37 -1.95
CA ASP A 494 -28.87 -8.57 -1.15
C ASP A 494 -27.65 -9.45 -0.83
N SER A 495 -26.58 -9.36 -1.64
CA SER A 495 -25.37 -10.17 -1.49
C SER A 495 -24.14 -9.40 -0.99
N LEU A 496 -24.31 -8.15 -0.55
CA LEU A 496 -23.22 -7.28 -0.09
C LEU A 496 -23.17 -7.20 1.45
N ASP A 497 -22.06 -6.66 1.97
CA ASP A 497 -21.91 -6.25 3.35
C ASP A 497 -22.77 -5.01 3.69
N GLU A 498 -22.79 -4.62 4.97
CA GLU A 498 -23.60 -3.49 5.44
C GLU A 498 -23.23 -2.19 4.71
N ASP A 499 -21.93 -1.88 4.61
CA ASP A 499 -21.44 -0.70 3.92
C ASP A 499 -21.86 -0.68 2.44
N GLY A 500 -21.84 -1.83 1.77
CA GLY A 500 -22.29 -2.00 0.40
C GLY A 500 -23.80 -1.77 0.24
N ARG A 501 -24.61 -2.32 1.15
CA ARG A 501 -26.07 -2.08 1.17
C ARG A 501 -26.40 -0.62 1.39
N GLU A 502 -25.75 0.03 2.35
CA GLU A 502 -25.92 1.47 2.60
C GLU A 502 -25.49 2.32 1.41
N ALA A 503 -24.42 1.94 0.70
CA ALA A 503 -23.98 2.60 -0.53
C ALA A 503 -25.04 2.49 -1.63
N VAL A 504 -25.62 1.30 -1.86
CA VAL A 504 -26.70 1.12 -2.83
C VAL A 504 -27.94 1.92 -2.44
N ALA A 505 -28.35 1.88 -1.16
CA ALA A 505 -29.51 2.64 -0.69
C ALA A 505 -29.34 4.16 -0.89
N ARG A 506 -28.17 4.71 -0.53
CA ARG A 506 -27.84 6.12 -0.79
C ARG A 506 -27.84 6.43 -2.28
N HIS A 507 -27.33 5.53 -3.11
CA HIS A 507 -27.33 5.69 -4.56
C HIS A 507 -28.75 5.73 -5.13
N LEU A 508 -29.63 4.80 -4.73
CA LEU A 508 -31.04 4.79 -5.15
C LEU A 508 -31.77 6.09 -4.79
N VAL A 509 -31.54 6.61 -3.58
CA VAL A 509 -32.07 7.92 -3.15
C VAL A 509 -31.54 9.05 -4.03
N ALA A 510 -30.23 9.10 -4.28
CA ALA A 510 -29.62 10.11 -5.14
C ALA A 510 -30.13 10.05 -6.60
N GLN A 511 -30.52 8.85 -7.06
CA GLN A 511 -31.09 8.63 -8.38
C GLN A 511 -32.62 8.87 -8.45
N GLY A 512 -33.28 9.19 -7.34
CA GLY A 512 -34.73 9.40 -7.30
C GLY A 512 -35.55 8.12 -7.46
N LEU A 513 -34.96 6.94 -7.21
CA LEU A 513 -35.56 5.61 -7.41
C LEU A 513 -36.18 5.05 -6.10
N THR A 514 -36.55 5.91 -5.15
CA THR A 514 -37.26 5.51 -3.93
C THR A 514 -38.71 5.16 -4.21
N ALA A 515 -39.33 4.34 -3.36
CA ALA A 515 -40.73 3.93 -3.49
C ALA A 515 -41.71 5.11 -3.69
#